data_AF-A0A2W4WH75-F1
#
_entry.id   AF-A0A2W4WH75-F1
#
_cell.length_a   1.000
_cell.length_b   1.000
_cell.length_c   1.000
_cell.angle_alpha   90.00
_cell.angle_beta   90.00
_cell.angle_gamma   90.00
#
_symmetry.space_group_name_H-M   'P 1'
#
loop_
_entity.id
_entity.type
_entity.pdbx_description
1 polymer ?
#
loop_
_entity_poly.entity_id
_entity_poly.type
_entity_poly.pdbx_seq_one_letter_code
_entity_poly.pdbx_strand_id
1 'polypeptide(L)'
;MKLKDSDWQGNFGYWQKSFIHANLMMIGYAAWQGFLQNGRGVVVCDVDRSAIAPSNTGLEVTQFKSQFIAEQELISSIQAFSLDQELIAILVQAVGNYAPDKEIVLLMKMEQHLEINLFQNLKIFPPDCYAQVSRRWEEFQPCLETHIK
;
A
#
# COMPACT_ATOMS: atom_id res chain seq x y z
N MET A 1 29.64 30.03 5.56
CA MET A 1 28.17 29.86 5.50
C MET A 1 27.90 28.37 5.60
N LYS A 2 27.62 27.86 6.80
CA LYS A 2 27.31 26.44 7.02
C LYS A 2 25.83 26.24 6.68
N LEU A 3 25.52 25.32 5.75
CA LEU A 3 24.15 24.83 5.60
C LEU A 3 23.73 24.23 6.95
N LYS A 4 22.53 24.59 7.40
CA LYS A 4 21.95 24.10 8.64
C LYS A 4 21.81 22.58 8.56
N ASP A 5 22.13 21.91 9.66
CA ASP A 5 21.96 20.48 9.92
C ASP A 5 20.47 20.04 9.98
N SER A 6 19.59 20.54 9.09
CA SER A 6 18.14 20.42 9.23
C SER A 6 17.42 19.42 8.34
N ASP A 7 18.03 18.83 7.31
CA ASP A 7 17.21 18.16 6.28
C ASP A 7 17.65 16.73 5.87
N TRP A 8 18.72 16.16 6.47
CA TRP A 8 19.41 15.03 5.82
C TRP A 8 19.96 13.89 6.69
N GLN A 9 19.62 13.79 7.98
CA GLN A 9 20.16 12.73 8.84
C GLN A 9 19.13 11.61 9.15
N GLY A 10 18.96 10.72 8.17
CA GLY A 10 18.77 9.28 8.38
C GLY A 10 17.34 8.72 8.46
N ASN A 11 16.75 8.27 7.33
CA ASN A 11 15.92 7.04 7.25
C ASN A 11 15.33 6.70 5.86
N PHE A 12 16.09 6.77 4.76
CA PHE A 12 15.63 6.11 3.52
C PHE A 12 15.81 4.59 3.70
N GLY A 13 14.74 3.90 4.15
CA GLY A 13 14.64 2.43 4.17
C GLY A 13 13.81 1.78 5.28
N TYR A 14 13.44 2.48 6.36
CA TYR A 14 12.69 1.88 7.47
C TYR A 14 11.21 2.25 7.53
N TRP A 15 10.83 3.40 6.99
CA TRP A 15 9.44 3.86 7.07
C TRP A 15 8.49 2.91 6.32
N GLN A 16 8.91 2.36 5.17
CA GLN A 16 8.09 1.43 4.40
C GLN A 16 7.76 0.18 5.20
N LYS A 17 8.78 -0.43 5.82
CA LYS A 17 8.60 -1.63 6.65
C LYS A 17 7.70 -1.34 7.84
N SER A 18 7.89 -0.20 8.50
CA SER A 18 7.04 0.23 9.61
C SER A 18 5.59 0.49 9.16
N PHE A 19 5.41 1.17 8.02
CA PHE A 19 4.10 1.45 7.43
C PHE A 19 3.37 0.17 7.05
N ILE A 20 4.05 -0.75 6.34
CA ILE A 20 3.50 -2.06 5.96
C ILE A 20 3.11 -2.83 7.22
N HIS A 21 3.98 -2.86 8.24
CA HIS A 21 3.71 -3.57 9.49
C HIS A 21 2.48 -3.00 10.21
N ALA A 22 2.38 -1.67 10.32
CA ALA A 22 1.28 -0.99 10.99
C ALA A 22 -0.06 -1.15 10.24
N ASN A 23 -0.01 -1.23 8.90
CA ASN A 23 -1.20 -1.20 8.04
C ASN A 23 -1.53 -2.53 7.36
N LEU A 24 -0.82 -3.63 7.70
CA LEU A 24 -0.96 -4.92 7.02
C LEU A 24 -2.41 -5.44 7.01
N MET A 25 -3.14 -5.24 8.13
CA MET A 25 -4.56 -5.61 8.23
C MET A 25 -5.41 -4.90 7.19
N MET A 26 -5.22 -3.58 7.02
CA MET A 26 -5.98 -2.77 6.08
C MET A 26 -5.56 -3.01 4.64
N ILE A 27 -4.27 -3.24 4.39
CA ILE A 27 -3.76 -3.63 3.08
C ILE A 27 -4.36 -4.98 2.66
N GLY A 28 -4.38 -5.97 3.57
CA GLY A 28 -5.00 -7.28 3.31
C GLY A 28 -6.51 -7.20 3.10
N TYR A 29 -7.21 -6.36 3.87
CA TYR A 29 -8.62 -6.08 3.66
C TYR A 29 -8.87 -5.50 2.26
N ALA A 30 -8.14 -4.46 1.87
CA ALA A 30 -8.28 -3.81 0.56
C ALA A 30 -7.98 -4.78 -0.59
N ALA A 31 -6.94 -5.61 -0.44
CA ALA A 31 -6.58 -6.63 -1.42
C ALA A 31 -7.71 -7.64 -1.63
N TRP A 32 -8.27 -8.19 -0.55
CA TRP A 32 -9.32 -9.18 -0.66
C TRP A 32 -10.66 -8.58 -1.11
N GLN A 33 -11.03 -7.41 -0.59
CA GLN A 33 -12.22 -6.69 -1.03
C GLN A 33 -12.16 -6.37 -2.53
N GLY A 34 -11.02 -5.86 -3.01
CA GLY A 34 -10.80 -5.58 -4.41
C GLY A 34 -10.85 -6.83 -5.27
N PHE A 35 -10.25 -7.93 -4.79
CA PHE A 35 -10.29 -9.23 -5.45
C PHE A 35 -11.71 -9.78 -5.61
N LEU A 36 -12.51 -9.74 -4.55
CA LEU A 36 -13.91 -10.19 -4.60
C LEU A 36 -14.76 -9.41 -5.62
N GLN A 37 -14.42 -8.15 -5.86
CA GLN A 37 -15.18 -7.29 -6.78
C GLN A 37 -14.69 -7.36 -8.22
N ASN A 38 -13.39 -7.47 -8.44
CA ASN A 38 -12.78 -7.22 -9.76
C ASN A 38 -11.82 -8.32 -10.23
N GLY A 39 -11.57 -9.36 -9.44
CA GLY A 39 -10.54 -10.35 -9.72
C GLY A 39 -9.14 -9.85 -9.35
N ARG A 40 -8.09 -10.40 -9.97
CA ARG A 40 -6.71 -10.05 -9.63
C ARG A 40 -6.44 -8.56 -9.83
N GLY A 41 -5.50 -8.02 -9.05
CA GLY A 41 -5.11 -6.63 -9.12
C GLY A 41 -4.00 -6.27 -8.14
N VAL A 42 -3.77 -4.99 -7.98
CA VAL A 42 -2.77 -4.42 -7.09
C VAL A 42 -3.43 -3.46 -6.11
N VAL A 43 -3.03 -3.52 -4.84
CA VAL A 43 -3.34 -2.47 -3.87
C VAL A 43 -2.33 -1.34 -4.06
N VAL A 44 -2.81 -0.12 -4.24
CA VAL A 44 -1.97 1.08 -4.29
C VAL A 44 -2.16 1.86 -3.01
N CYS A 45 -1.07 2.14 -2.31
CA CYS A 45 -1.05 3.04 -1.16
C CYS A 45 -0.33 4.34 -1.53
N ASP A 46 -1.04 5.47 -1.51
CA ASP A 46 -0.45 6.81 -1.61
C ASP A 46 -0.20 7.30 -0.18
N VAL A 47 1.09 7.41 0.17
CA VAL A 47 1.56 7.71 1.52
C VAL A 47 2.03 9.16 1.55
N ASP A 48 1.35 9.98 2.35
CA ASP A 48 1.74 11.35 2.57
C ASP A 48 3.01 11.45 3.45
N ARG A 49 3.83 12.48 3.22
CA ARG A 49 5.05 12.67 4.01
C ARG A 49 4.78 12.99 5.49
N SER A 50 3.62 13.58 5.79
CA SER A 50 3.15 13.78 7.17
C SER A 50 2.92 12.46 7.91
N ALA A 51 2.52 11.42 7.17
CA ALA A 51 2.25 10.09 7.70
C ALA A 51 3.51 9.38 8.24
N ILE A 52 4.70 9.80 7.79
CA ILE A 52 6.00 9.25 8.21
C ILE A 52 6.81 10.21 9.11
N ALA A 53 6.21 11.31 9.57
CA ALA A 53 6.91 12.32 10.35
C ALA A 53 7.34 11.79 11.74
N PRO A 54 8.53 12.16 12.27
CA PRO A 54 9.03 11.68 13.57
C PRO A 54 8.14 12.01 14.76
N SER A 55 7.22 12.96 14.62
CA SER A 55 6.22 13.32 15.62
C SER A 55 5.08 12.31 15.74
N ASN A 56 4.94 11.36 14.80
CA ASN A 56 4.04 10.24 14.96
C ASN A 56 4.59 9.31 16.05
N THR A 57 4.06 9.45 17.25
CA THR A 57 4.43 8.66 18.44
C THR A 57 4.04 7.18 18.35
N GLY A 58 3.65 6.69 17.17
CA GLY A 58 3.11 5.34 16.97
C GLY A 58 1.70 5.13 17.53
N LEU A 59 1.11 6.16 18.15
CA LEU A 59 -0.24 6.17 18.70
C LEU A 59 -1.27 6.77 17.74
N GLU A 60 -0.82 7.55 16.76
CA GLU A 60 -1.69 8.13 15.75
C GLU A 60 -1.82 7.17 14.56
N VAL A 61 -3.07 6.84 14.25
CA VAL A 61 -3.43 6.11 13.04
C VAL A 61 -2.95 6.92 11.86
N THR A 62 -1.95 6.38 11.16
CA THR A 62 -1.41 7.01 9.97
C THR A 62 -2.42 6.88 8.85
N GLN A 63 -3.16 7.95 8.58
CA GLN A 63 -4.09 7.99 7.45
C GLN A 63 -3.29 7.82 6.16
N PHE A 64 -3.74 6.89 5.32
CA PHE A 64 -3.21 6.71 3.98
C PHE A 64 -4.35 6.52 3.00
N LYS A 65 -4.10 6.92 1.76
CA LYS A 65 -5.04 6.69 0.67
C LYS A 65 -4.73 5.33 0.08
N SER A 66 -5.72 4.46 0.08
CA SER A 66 -5.62 3.17 -0.58
C SER A 66 -6.65 3.03 -1.68
N GLN A 67 -6.23 2.38 -2.77
CA GLN A 67 -7.12 1.99 -3.85
C GLN A 67 -6.71 0.63 -4.38
N PHE A 68 -7.67 -0.10 -4.95
CA PHE A 68 -7.40 -1.33 -5.68
C PHE A 68 -7.49 -1.04 -7.18
N ILE A 69 -6.46 -1.40 -7.93
CA ILE A 69 -6.46 -1.33 -9.39
C ILE A 69 -6.53 -2.76 -9.92
N ALA A 70 -7.60 -3.06 -10.65
CA ALA A 70 -7.81 -4.38 -11.22
C ALA A 70 -6.82 -4.66 -12.37
N GLU A 71 -6.51 -5.92 -12.62
CA GLU A 71 -5.57 -6.37 -13.67
C GLU A 71 -5.93 -5.77 -15.04
N GLN A 72 -7.23 -5.74 -15.39
CA GLN A 72 -7.73 -5.20 -16.65
C GLN A 72 -7.52 -3.67 -16.81
N GLU A 73 -7.41 -2.94 -15.71
CA GLU A 73 -7.22 -1.47 -15.70
C GLU A 73 -5.76 -1.08 -15.44
N LEU A 74 -4.93 -2.05 -15.03
CA LEU A 74 -3.59 -1.83 -14.50
C LEU A 74 -2.72 -0.96 -15.40
N ILE A 75 -2.55 -1.34 -16.66
CA ILE A 75 -1.67 -0.63 -17.60
C ILE A 75 -2.14 0.82 -17.79
N SER A 76 -3.43 1.03 -18.00
CA SER A 76 -3.98 2.39 -18.19
C SER A 76 -3.84 3.26 -16.94
N SER A 77 -4.00 2.70 -15.74
CA SER A 77 -3.92 3.46 -14.50
C SER A 77 -2.47 3.81 -14.10
N ILE A 78 -1.52 2.89 -14.31
CA ILE A 78 -0.13 3.08 -13.87
C ILE A 78 0.71 3.92 -14.84
N GLN A 79 0.24 4.16 -16.07
CA GLN A 79 0.88 5.10 -17.00
C GLN A 79 0.98 6.51 -16.40
N ALA A 80 0.05 6.89 -15.52
CA ALA A 80 0.09 8.16 -14.80
C ALA A 80 1.19 8.23 -13.72
N PHE A 81 1.79 7.10 -13.33
CA PHE A 81 2.72 7.02 -12.21
C PHE A 81 4.19 7.20 -12.61
N SER A 82 4.50 7.48 -13.89
CA SER A 82 5.89 7.66 -14.36
C SER A 82 6.81 6.47 -14.04
N LEU A 83 6.27 5.25 -13.99
CA LEU A 83 7.05 4.03 -13.86
C LEU A 83 7.85 3.76 -15.14
N ASP A 84 9.07 3.24 -14.99
CA ASP A 84 9.80 2.71 -16.13
C ASP A 84 9.12 1.45 -16.70
N GLN A 85 9.43 1.12 -17.96
CA GLN A 85 8.80 -0.02 -18.64
C GLN A 85 9.14 -1.37 -18.00
N GLU A 86 10.28 -1.48 -17.34
CA GLU A 86 10.73 -2.72 -16.69
C GLU A 86 9.90 -3.00 -15.43
N LEU A 87 9.70 -1.98 -14.59
CA LEU A 87 8.83 -2.04 -13.41
C LEU A 87 7.37 -2.27 -13.78
N ILE A 88 6.90 -1.69 -14.89
CA ILE A 88 5.56 -1.99 -15.44
C ILE A 88 5.45 -3.48 -15.78
N ALA A 89 6.44 -4.05 -16.48
CA ALA A 89 6.43 -5.47 -16.83
C ALA A 89 6.47 -6.38 -15.59
N ILE A 90 7.30 -6.06 -14.61
CA ILE A 90 7.38 -6.77 -13.33
C ILE A 90 6.03 -6.72 -12.59
N LEU A 91 5.40 -5.54 -12.52
CA LEU A 91 4.11 -5.38 -11.86
C LEU A 91 3.00 -6.18 -12.54
N VAL A 92 2.89 -6.07 -13.87
CA VAL A 92 1.91 -6.84 -14.66
C VAL A 92 2.12 -8.34 -14.46
N GLN A 93 3.36 -8.81 -14.49
CA GLN A 93 3.68 -10.20 -14.26
C GLN A 93 3.31 -10.65 -12.83
N ALA A 94 3.60 -9.83 -11.81
CA ALA A 94 3.24 -10.14 -10.43
C ALA A 94 1.72 -10.23 -10.26
N VAL A 95 0.97 -9.26 -10.79
CA VAL A 95 -0.50 -9.23 -10.74
C VAL A 95 -1.12 -10.42 -11.47
N GLY A 96 -0.58 -10.83 -12.62
CA GLY A 96 -1.13 -11.95 -13.38
C GLY A 96 -0.94 -13.33 -12.71
N ASN A 97 0.01 -13.47 -11.78
CA ASN A 97 0.46 -14.78 -11.30
C ASN A 97 0.27 -15.03 -9.80
N TYR A 98 0.07 -14.00 -8.96
CA TYR A 98 -0.07 -14.21 -7.52
C TYR A 98 -1.34 -14.99 -7.14
N ALA A 99 -1.30 -15.62 -5.97
CA ALA A 99 -2.40 -16.34 -5.33
C ALA A 99 -3.17 -15.39 -4.38
N PRO A 100 -4.36 -14.86 -4.75
CA PRO A 100 -5.01 -13.77 -4.00
C PRO A 100 -5.51 -14.15 -2.60
N ASP A 101 -5.65 -15.44 -2.32
CA ASP A 101 -6.00 -15.98 -1.01
C ASP A 101 -4.81 -16.06 -0.05
N LYS A 102 -3.57 -15.87 -0.54
CA LYS A 102 -2.32 -16.04 0.24
C LYS A 102 -1.31 -14.91 0.09
N GLU A 103 -1.39 -14.17 -1.01
CA GLU A 103 -0.39 -13.20 -1.44
C GLU A 103 -1.06 -11.86 -1.73
N ILE A 104 -0.27 -10.80 -1.64
CA ILE A 104 -0.71 -9.43 -1.95
C ILE A 104 0.34 -8.78 -2.84
N VAL A 105 -0.09 -8.20 -3.96
CA VAL A 105 0.71 -7.24 -4.71
C VAL A 105 0.37 -5.84 -4.21
N LEU A 106 1.37 -5.13 -3.69
CA LEU A 106 1.27 -3.79 -3.17
C LEU A 106 2.17 -2.85 -3.99
N LEU A 107 1.62 -1.74 -4.44
CA LEU A 107 2.37 -0.60 -4.98
C LEU A 107 2.29 0.54 -3.97
N MET A 108 3.41 0.92 -3.40
CA MET A 108 3.49 2.11 -2.54
C MET A 108 3.99 3.30 -3.34
N LYS A 109 3.35 4.44 -3.14
CA LYS A 109 3.69 5.72 -3.73
C LYS A 109 3.92 6.74 -2.62
N MET A 110 5.03 7.46 -2.71
CA MET A 110 5.28 8.64 -1.87
C MET A 110 6.03 9.67 -2.72
N GLU A 111 5.39 10.81 -3.00
CA GLU A 111 5.89 11.82 -3.93
C GLU A 111 6.29 11.19 -5.29
N GLN A 112 7.58 11.18 -5.64
CA GLN A 112 8.11 10.58 -6.87
C GLN A 112 8.66 9.16 -6.67
N HIS A 113 8.62 8.63 -5.46
CA HIS A 113 9.14 7.30 -5.14
C HIS A 113 8.03 6.25 -5.23
N LEU A 114 8.33 5.18 -5.97
CA LEU A 114 7.45 4.03 -6.14
C LEU A 114 8.17 2.76 -5.71
N GLU A 115 7.43 1.88 -5.05
CA GLU A 115 7.95 0.61 -4.58
C GLU A 115 6.90 -0.49 -4.79
N ILE A 116 7.28 -1.54 -5.50
CA ILE A 116 6.44 -2.73 -5.69
C ILE A 116 6.86 -3.78 -4.66
N ASN A 117 5.88 -4.28 -3.92
CA ASN A 117 6.04 -5.33 -2.93
C ASN A 117 5.12 -6.51 -3.28
N LEU A 118 5.69 -7.71 -3.32
CA LEU A 118 4.93 -8.96 -3.34
C LEU A 118 5.02 -9.59 -1.94
N PHE A 119 3.91 -9.58 -1.21
CA PHE A 119 3.86 -10.24 0.09
C PHE A 119 3.53 -11.71 -0.07
N GLN A 120 4.45 -12.54 0.42
CA GLN A 120 4.32 -13.99 0.48
C GLN A 120 4.55 -14.43 1.93
N ASN A 121 4.05 -15.62 2.29
CA ASN A 121 4.22 -16.18 3.64
C ASN A 121 3.69 -15.24 4.75
N LEU A 122 2.54 -14.62 4.50
CA LEU A 122 1.90 -13.70 5.44
C LEU A 122 1.50 -14.42 6.74
N LYS A 123 1.64 -13.73 7.88
CA LYS A 123 1.14 -14.21 9.18
C LYS A 123 -0.38 -14.22 9.28
N ILE A 124 -1.04 -13.40 8.47
CA ILE A 124 -2.49 -13.36 8.31
C ILE A 124 -2.79 -13.16 6.83
N PHE A 125 -3.68 -13.99 6.26
CA PHE A 125 -3.96 -13.97 4.84
C PHE A 125 -5.07 -12.96 4.48
N PRO A 126 -5.15 -12.53 3.20
CA PRO A 126 -6.14 -11.53 2.77
C PRO A 126 -7.59 -11.84 3.18
N PRO A 127 -8.12 -13.08 3.05
CA PRO A 127 -9.48 -13.40 3.50
C PRO A 127 -9.69 -13.21 5.01
N ASP A 128 -8.67 -13.51 5.82
CA ASP A 128 -8.73 -13.36 7.27
C ASP A 128 -8.65 -11.88 7.67
N CYS A 129 -7.79 -11.09 7.00
CA CYS A 129 -7.77 -9.64 7.14
C CYS A 129 -9.15 -9.06 6.85
N TYR A 130 -9.79 -9.50 5.76
CA TYR A 130 -11.13 -9.08 5.40
C TYR A 130 -12.14 -9.37 6.50
N ALA A 131 -12.20 -10.62 6.96
CA ALA A 131 -13.12 -11.04 8.01
C ALA A 131 -12.92 -10.27 9.32
N GLN A 132 -11.66 -10.00 9.72
CA GLN A 132 -11.37 -9.25 10.94
C GLN A 132 -11.76 -7.78 10.85
N VAL A 133 -11.37 -7.11 9.77
CA VAL A 133 -11.68 -5.68 9.57
C VAL A 133 -13.18 -5.49 9.40
N SER A 134 -13.88 -6.34 8.63
CA SER A 134 -15.34 -6.26 8.49
C SER A 134 -16.08 -6.41 9.84
N ARG A 135 -15.57 -7.23 10.76
CA ARG A 135 -16.17 -7.40 12.09
C ARG A 135 -15.89 -6.25 13.06
N ARG A 136 -14.81 -5.51 12.83
CA ARG A 136 -14.29 -4.46 13.72
C ARG A 136 -14.19 -3.12 13.00
N TRP A 137 -15.10 -2.88 12.05
CA TRP A 137 -15.00 -1.78 11.09
C TRP A 137 -14.82 -0.41 11.76
N GLU A 138 -15.48 -0.18 12.89
CA GLU A 138 -15.38 1.07 13.66
C GLU A 138 -13.94 1.37 14.13
N GLU A 139 -13.12 0.36 14.38
CA GLU A 139 -11.72 0.53 14.78
C GLU A 139 -10.80 0.92 13.61
N PHE A 140 -11.23 0.63 12.38
CA PHE A 140 -10.42 0.80 11.17
C PHE A 140 -10.87 1.97 10.28
N GLN A 141 -12.08 2.49 10.47
CA GLN A 141 -12.54 3.70 9.78
C GLN A 141 -11.59 4.91 9.89
N PRO A 142 -10.91 5.17 11.04
CA PRO A 142 -9.97 6.29 11.13
C PRO A 142 -8.77 6.18 10.19
N CYS A 143 -8.49 4.99 9.64
CA CYS A 143 -7.31 4.70 8.84
C CYS A 143 -7.49 4.96 7.34
N LEU A 144 -8.72 5.13 6.84
CA LEU A 144 -9.02 5.15 5.41
C LEU A 144 -9.60 6.49 4.96
N GLU A 145 -8.86 7.18 4.08
CA GLU A 145 -9.47 8.15 3.17
C GLU A 145 -9.80 7.44 1.86
N THR A 146 -11.07 7.06 1.67
CA THR A 146 -11.56 6.60 0.36
C THR A 146 -11.47 7.74 -0.64
N HIS A 147 -10.79 7.51 -1.77
CA HIS A 147 -10.97 8.38 -2.93
C HIS A 147 -12.42 8.27 -3.40
N ILE A 148 -13.23 9.28 -3.06
CA ILE A 148 -14.50 9.51 -3.74
C ILE A 148 -14.11 9.92 -5.17
N LYS A 149 -14.43 9.05 -6.13
CA LYS A 149 -14.30 9.35 -7.57
C LYS A 149 -15.16 10.55 -7.93
#